data_AF-A0A2U3YLI9-F1
#
_entry.id   AF-A0A2U3YLI9-F1
#
_cell.length_a   1.000
_cell.length_b   1.000
_cell.length_c   1.000
_cell.angle_alpha   90.00
_cell.angle_beta   90.00
_cell.angle_gamma   90.00
#
_symmetry.space_group_name_H-M   'P 1'
#
loop_
_entity.id
_entity.type
_entity.pdbx_description
1 polymer ?
#
loop_
_entity_poly.entity_id
_entity_poly.type
_entity_poly.pdbx_seq_one_letter_code
_entity_poly.pdbx_strand_id
1 'polypeptide(L)'
;MLAHLTSASAQAAAASLVSGAAASGCAPPTYVLAQLCTLHRLLVSLSGHPAPAHPALCSLQPTSEEDLCPICYAHPISAVFQPCGHKSCKACINQHLMNNKDCFFCKATIVSVEDWEKAASASTTTSSAA
;
A
#
# COMPACT_ATOMS: atom_id res chain seq x y z
N MET A 1 70.24 13.97 13.21
CA MET A 1 70.31 14.31 11.77
C MET A 1 68.88 14.30 11.25
N LEU A 2 68.35 15.49 10.99
CA LEU A 2 66.94 15.81 10.71
C LEU A 2 66.46 15.31 9.33
N ALA A 3 65.13 15.16 9.25
CA ALA A 3 64.22 15.25 8.09
C ALA A 3 64.26 14.07 7.08
N HIS A 4 63.21 13.68 6.35
CA HIS A 4 62.10 14.44 5.79
C HIS A 4 60.81 13.60 5.62
N LEU A 5 59.71 14.36 5.58
CA LEU A 5 58.29 14.07 5.43
C LEU A 5 57.91 13.47 4.05
N THR A 6 56.91 12.59 3.99
CA THR A 6 55.81 12.73 3.02
C THR A 6 54.55 12.01 3.49
N SER A 7 53.45 12.74 3.41
CA SER A 7 52.10 12.40 3.84
C SER A 7 51.31 11.83 2.65
N ALA A 8 50.53 10.78 2.86
CA ALA A 8 49.38 10.48 2.01
C ALA A 8 48.25 9.91 2.88
N SER A 9 47.38 10.81 3.30
CA SER A 9 46.06 10.55 3.85
C SER A 9 45.16 9.90 2.78
N ALA A 10 44.71 8.66 3.01
CA ALA A 10 43.48 8.16 2.39
C ALA A 10 42.46 7.97 3.51
N GLN A 11 41.44 8.80 3.45
CA GLN A 11 40.41 8.98 4.45
C GLN A 11 39.39 7.83 4.42
N ALA A 12 39.02 7.40 5.62
CA ALA A 12 37.72 6.94 6.09
C ALA A 12 36.74 6.25 5.11
N ALA A 13 36.33 5.04 5.49
CA ALA A 13 34.91 4.75 5.68
C ALA A 13 34.75 3.77 6.85
N ALA A 14 34.71 4.34 8.06
CA ALA A 14 34.07 3.67 9.18
C ALA A 14 32.59 3.52 8.82
N ALA A 15 32.13 2.30 8.58
CA ALA A 15 30.70 2.01 8.50
C ALA A 15 30.15 2.09 9.93
N SER A 16 29.87 3.32 10.34
CA SER A 16 29.21 3.64 11.59
C SER A 16 27.87 2.92 11.66
N LEU A 17 27.74 2.16 12.73
CA LEU A 17 26.48 1.63 13.22
C LEU A 17 25.66 2.81 13.73
N VAL A 18 24.78 3.32 12.88
CA VAL A 18 23.75 4.30 13.24
C VAL A 18 22.67 4.24 12.18
N SER A 19 21.61 3.52 12.49
CA SER A 19 20.27 4.09 12.64
C SER A 19 19.29 2.95 12.56
N GLY A 20 18.60 2.72 13.68
CA GLY A 20 17.32 2.03 13.62
C GLY A 20 16.47 2.77 12.59
N ALA A 21 16.20 2.12 11.46
CA ALA A 21 14.99 2.41 10.74
C ALA A 21 13.90 2.08 11.74
N ALA A 22 13.32 3.12 12.33
CA ALA A 22 11.99 3.01 12.87
C ALA A 22 11.19 2.31 11.77
N ALA A 23 10.85 1.05 12.01
CA ALA A 23 9.77 0.38 11.34
C ALA A 23 8.53 1.17 11.76
N SER A 24 8.36 2.34 11.13
CA SER A 24 7.09 3.05 11.06
C SER A 24 6.14 2.00 10.52
N GLY A 25 5.29 1.50 11.43
CA GLY A 25 4.46 0.33 11.23
C GLY A 25 3.79 0.43 9.89
N CYS A 26 4.33 -0.32 8.93
CA CYS A 26 3.69 -0.52 7.66
C CYS A 26 2.35 -1.17 7.98
N ALA A 27 1.26 -0.52 7.56
CA ALA A 27 -0.09 -1.04 7.73
C ALA A 27 -0.13 -2.54 7.34
N PRO A 28 -1.01 -3.35 7.96
CA PRO A 28 -1.06 -4.80 7.74
C PRO A 28 -1.02 -5.27 6.26
N PRO A 29 -1.53 -4.55 5.23
CA PRO A 29 -1.45 -5.04 3.85
C PRO A 29 -0.03 -5.09 3.25
N THR A 30 0.93 -4.28 3.71
CA THR A 30 2.28 -4.23 3.10
C THR A 30 3.27 -5.21 3.72
N TYR A 31 3.10 -5.54 5.00
CA TYR A 31 3.92 -6.57 5.67
C TYR A 31 3.65 -7.96 5.07
N VAL A 32 2.39 -8.28 4.78
CA VAL A 32 2.02 -9.55 4.13
C VAL A 32 2.62 -9.64 2.72
N LEU A 33 2.60 -8.55 1.95
CA LEU A 33 3.28 -8.49 0.64
C LEU A 33 4.80 -8.69 0.74
N ALA A 34 5.47 -8.06 1.70
CA ALA A 34 6.90 -8.26 1.93
C ALA A 34 7.23 -9.70 2.36
N GLN A 35 6.36 -10.30 3.17
CA GLN A 35 6.48 -11.68 3.64
C GLN A 35 6.25 -12.68 2.49
N LEU A 36 5.30 -12.42 1.60
CA LEU A 36 5.06 -13.21 0.38
C LEU A 36 6.24 -13.11 -0.60
N CYS A 37 6.86 -11.93 -0.76
CA CYS A 37 8.06 -11.76 -1.57
C CYS A 37 9.26 -12.56 -1.02
N THR A 38 9.45 -12.56 0.31
CA THR A 38 10.52 -13.32 0.96
C THR A 38 10.31 -14.82 0.79
N LEU A 39 9.06 -15.28 0.91
CA LEU A 39 8.71 -16.70 0.77
C LEU A 39 8.87 -17.17 -0.68
N HIS A 40 8.50 -16.34 -1.66
CA HIS A 40 8.71 -16.62 -3.08
C HIS A 40 10.21 -16.72 -3.45
N ARG A 41 11.07 -15.87 -2.86
CA ARG A 41 12.53 -15.95 -3.03
C ARG A 41 13.12 -17.24 -2.46
N LEU A 42 12.65 -17.68 -1.29
CA LEU A 42 13.08 -18.94 -0.66
C LEU A 42 12.65 -20.16 -1.48
N LEU A 43 11.41 -20.18 -1.98
CA LEU A 43 10.89 -21.24 -2.85
C LEU A 43 11.69 -21.37 -4.15
N VAL A 44 12.04 -20.26 -4.79
CA VAL A 44 12.93 -20.25 -5.98
C VAL A 44 14.31 -20.80 -5.66
N SER A 45 14.90 -20.43 -4.52
CA SER A 45 16.23 -20.87 -4.12
C SER A 45 16.28 -22.37 -3.78
N LEU A 46 15.17 -22.94 -3.29
CA LEU A 46 15.04 -24.37 -3.00
C LEU A 46 14.73 -25.22 -4.24
N SER A 47 14.14 -24.63 -5.28
CA SER A 47 13.70 -25.34 -6.49
C SER A 47 14.81 -25.58 -7.52
N GLY A 48 16.01 -25.03 -7.33
CA GLY A 48 17.21 -25.30 -8.14
C GLY A 48 17.10 -24.98 -9.65
N HIS A 49 16.02 -24.31 -10.08
CA HIS A 49 15.77 -24.02 -11.48
C HIS A 49 16.50 -22.74 -11.89
N PRO A 50 17.38 -22.77 -12.91
CA PRO A 50 17.93 -21.55 -13.48
C PRO A 50 16.77 -20.71 -14.04
N ALA A 51 16.66 -19.47 -13.56
CA ALA A 51 15.63 -18.54 -13.99
C ALA A 51 15.74 -18.30 -15.51
N PRO A 52 14.69 -18.54 -16.31
CA PRO A 52 14.64 -17.99 -17.66
C PRO A 52 14.57 -16.46 -17.52
N ALA A 53 15.57 -15.77 -18.07
CA ALA A 53 15.56 -14.32 -18.23
C ALA A 53 14.48 -13.94 -19.26
N HIS A 54 13.22 -13.95 -18.85
CA HIS A 54 12.11 -13.45 -19.66
C HIS A 54 11.36 -12.38 -18.84
N PRO A 55 11.56 -11.08 -19.12
CA PRO A 55 10.90 -9.99 -18.41
C PRO A 55 9.45 -9.84 -18.90
N ALA A 56 8.58 -10.79 -18.54
CA ALA A 56 7.19 -10.80 -18.98
C ALA A 56 6.20 -11.16 -17.87
N LEU A 57 6.43 -10.71 -16.63
CA LEU A 57 5.41 -10.79 -15.58
C LEU A 57 5.21 -9.49 -14.77
N CYS A 58 5.74 -8.35 -15.24
CA CYS A 58 5.36 -7.04 -14.71
C CYS A 58 4.03 -6.54 -15.29
N SER A 59 3.06 -7.45 -15.45
CA SER A 59 1.65 -7.10 -15.59
C SER A 59 0.83 -7.93 -14.61
N LEU A 60 1.20 -7.86 -13.32
CA LEU A 60 0.18 -7.76 -12.30
C LEU A 60 -0.39 -6.34 -12.40
N GLN A 61 -1.14 -6.08 -13.48
CA GLN A 61 -2.02 -4.93 -13.50
C GLN A 61 -2.92 -5.10 -12.28
N PRO A 62 -3.05 -4.07 -11.42
CA PRO A 62 -4.11 -4.05 -10.46
C PRO A 62 -5.41 -4.22 -11.25
N THR A 63 -6.00 -5.40 -11.12
CA THR A 63 -7.37 -5.63 -11.55
C THR A 63 -8.20 -4.57 -10.83
N SER A 64 -9.17 -4.00 -11.54
CA SER A 64 -10.03 -2.89 -11.09
C SER A 64 -10.84 -3.15 -9.80
N GLU A 65 -10.50 -4.17 -9.02
CA GLU A 65 -11.14 -4.60 -7.77
C GLU A 65 -10.74 -3.74 -6.56
N GLU A 66 -9.63 -3.02 -6.60
CA GLU A 66 -9.16 -2.19 -5.48
C GLU A 66 -10.02 -0.93 -5.26
N ASP A 67 -10.86 -0.56 -6.24
CA ASP A 67 -11.76 0.58 -6.16
C ASP A 67 -13.15 0.21 -5.59
N LEU A 68 -13.39 -1.08 -5.30
CA LEU A 68 -14.64 -1.55 -4.73
C LEU A 68 -14.65 -1.40 -3.20
N CYS A 69 -15.83 -1.11 -2.66
CA CYS A 69 -16.04 -1.04 -1.22
C CYS A 69 -15.70 -2.40 -0.58
N PRO A 70 -14.71 -2.48 0.33
CA PRO A 70 -14.26 -3.75 0.90
C PRO A 70 -15.28 -4.38 1.87
N ILE A 71 -16.38 -3.67 2.17
CA ILE A 71 -17.46 -4.18 3.02
C ILE A 71 -18.47 -4.99 2.19
N CYS A 72 -18.74 -4.58 0.95
CA CYS A 72 -19.78 -5.19 0.12
C CYS A 72 -19.30 -5.75 -1.21
N TYR A 73 -18.08 -5.43 -1.65
CA TYR A 73 -17.47 -5.86 -2.91
C TYR A 73 -18.35 -5.65 -4.16
N ALA A 74 -19.39 -4.81 -4.07
CA ALA A 74 -20.40 -4.64 -5.11
C ALA A 74 -20.46 -3.20 -5.66
N HIS A 75 -20.22 -2.22 -4.79
CA HIS A 75 -20.27 -0.80 -5.15
C HIS A 75 -18.89 -0.16 -5.01
N PRO A 76 -18.55 0.83 -5.84
CA PRO A 76 -17.30 1.56 -5.72
C PRO A 76 -17.24 2.32 -4.39
N ILE A 77 -16.01 2.57 -3.93
CA ILE A 77 -15.75 3.45 -2.79
C ILE A 77 -16.22 4.87 -3.17
N SER A 78 -17.08 5.46 -2.33
CA SER A 78 -17.72 6.75 -2.61
C SER A 78 -17.82 7.66 -1.38
N ALA A 79 -17.26 7.24 -0.24
CA ALA A 79 -17.32 7.97 1.02
C ALA A 79 -16.00 7.81 1.78
N VAL A 80 -15.56 8.88 2.45
CA VAL A 80 -14.41 8.91 3.36
C VAL A 80 -14.84 9.40 4.75
N PHE A 81 -14.28 8.80 5.80
CA PHE A 81 -14.67 9.07 7.18
C PHE A 81 -13.63 9.91 7.91
N GLN A 82 -14.04 11.04 8.48
CA GLN A 82 -13.16 11.88 9.29
C GLN A 82 -13.30 11.54 10.79
N PRO A 83 -12.21 11.61 11.56
CA PRO A 83 -10.85 12.05 11.17
C PRO A 83 -9.94 10.94 10.63
N CYS A 84 -10.42 9.69 10.55
CA CYS A 84 -9.54 8.54 10.32
C CYS A 84 -9.12 8.29 8.86
N GLY A 85 -9.78 8.91 7.88
CA GLY A 85 -9.48 8.79 6.46
C GLY A 85 -9.85 7.45 5.80
N HIS A 86 -10.46 6.51 6.53
CA HIS A 86 -10.95 5.26 5.96
C HIS A 86 -12.12 5.47 5.00
N LYS A 87 -12.33 4.53 4.07
CA LYS A 87 -13.26 4.69 2.95
C LYS A 87 -14.20 3.50 2.78
N SER A 88 -15.41 3.75 2.29
CA SER A 88 -16.39 2.73 1.86
C SER A 88 -17.34 3.30 0.81
N CYS A 89 -18.33 2.52 0.35
CA CYS A 89 -19.47 3.09 -0.37
C CYS A 89 -20.47 3.77 0.59
N LYS A 90 -21.28 4.71 0.05
CA LYS A 90 -22.32 5.44 0.78
C LYS A 90 -23.40 4.55 1.39
N ALA A 91 -23.84 3.53 0.67
CA ALA A 91 -24.89 2.63 1.15
C ALA A 91 -24.48 1.93 2.46
N CYS A 92 -23.25 1.41 2.52
CA CYS A 92 -22.75 0.72 3.71
C CYS A 92 -22.61 1.67 4.91
N ILE A 93 -22.02 2.86 4.72
CA ILE A 93 -21.85 3.80 5.85
C ILE A 93 -23.20 4.33 6.35
N ASN A 94 -24.14 4.64 5.46
CA ASN A 94 -25.46 5.09 5.89
C ASN A 94 -26.14 4.02 6.75
N GLN A 95 -26.13 2.75 6.32
CA GLN A 95 -26.69 1.65 7.11
C GLN A 95 -26.03 1.53 8.48
N HIS A 96 -24.71 1.67 8.54
CA HIS A 96 -23.95 1.56 9.78
C HIS A 96 -24.28 2.69 10.75
N LEU A 97 -24.33 3.94 10.27
CA LEU A 97 -24.64 5.11 11.10
C LEU A 97 -26.04 5.08 11.73
N MET A 98 -26.95 4.22 11.27
CA MET A 98 -28.26 4.04 11.91
C MET A 98 -28.18 3.34 13.26
N ASN A 99 -27.11 2.57 13.51
CA ASN A 99 -26.96 1.79 14.74
C ASN A 99 -25.67 2.09 15.51
N ASN A 100 -24.66 2.67 14.85
CA ASN A 100 -23.35 2.89 15.44
C ASN A 100 -22.54 3.96 14.68
N LYS A 101 -21.81 4.77 15.44
CA LYS A 101 -21.07 5.94 14.90
C LYS A 101 -19.56 5.73 14.71
N ASP A 102 -19.07 4.52 14.90
CA ASP A 102 -17.62 4.24 14.87
C ASP A 102 -17.17 3.72 13.51
N CYS A 103 -15.93 3.99 13.11
CA CYS A 103 -15.37 3.53 11.86
C CYS A 103 -15.33 1.98 11.79
N PHE A 104 -15.76 1.39 10.67
CA PHE A 104 -15.70 -0.07 10.43
C PHE A 104 -14.30 -0.66 10.66
N PHE A 105 -13.26 0.10 10.33
CA PHE A 105 -11.89 -0.39 10.26
C PHE A 105 -11.13 -0.16 11.56
N CYS A 106 -11.18 1.07 12.09
CA CYS A 106 -10.39 1.45 13.26
C CYS A 106 -11.22 1.75 14.51
N LYS A 107 -12.55 1.67 14.45
CA LYS A 107 -13.48 2.00 15.53
C LYS A 107 -13.38 3.43 16.07
N ALA A 108 -12.65 4.33 15.42
CA ALA A 108 -12.67 5.74 15.77
C ALA A 108 -14.06 6.32 15.50
N THR A 109 -14.57 7.15 16.39
CA THR A 109 -15.86 7.82 16.17
C THR A 109 -15.80 8.69 14.91
N ILE A 110 -16.74 8.44 14.00
CA ILE A 110 -16.89 9.18 12.75
C ILE A 110 -17.56 10.52 13.10
N VAL A 111 -16.86 11.61 12.82
CA VAL A 111 -17.35 12.97 13.05
C VAL A 111 -18.06 13.50 11.82
N SER A 112 -17.54 13.19 10.64
CA SER A 112 -18.16 13.53 9.36
C SER A 112 -17.86 12.47 8.30
N VAL A 113 -18.75 12.41 7.32
CA VAL A 113 -18.61 11.59 6.12
C VAL A 113 -18.57 12.54 4.93
N GLU A 114 -17.51 12.46 4.14
CA GLU A 114 -17.34 13.26 2.92
C GLU A 114 -17.45 12.35 1.69
N ASP A 115 -17.92 12.92 0.59
CA ASP A 115 -17.97 12.28 -0.72
C ASP A 115 -16.55 12.02 -1.25
N TRP A 116 -16.30 10.80 -1.73
CA TRP A 116 -15.02 10.42 -2.34
C TRP A 116 -15.23 10.07 -3.81
N GLU A 117 -14.81 10.97 -4.70
CA GLU A 117 -14.81 10.75 -6.14
C GLU A 117 -13.36 10.46 -6.59
N LYS A 118 -13.07 9.24 -7.02
CA LYS A 118 -11.78 8.95 -7.66
C LYS A 118 -11.77 9.66 -9.01
N ALA A 119 -10.87 10.62 -9.20
CA ALA A 119 -10.86 11.58 -10.32
C ALA A 119 -10.65 10.99 -11.74
N ALA A 120 -10.82 9.69 -11.98
CA ALA A 120 -10.67 9.09 -13.30
C ALA A 120 -11.41 7.75 -13.40
N SER A 121 -12.70 7.79 -13.78
CA SER A 121 -13.26 6.98 -14.87
C SER A 121 -14.76 7.27 -14.96
N ALA A 122 -15.11 8.40 -15.56
CA ALA A 122 -16.46 8.62 -16.07
C ALA A 122 -16.69 7.66 -17.25
N SER A 123 -17.00 6.41 -16.96
CA SER A 123 -17.53 5.46 -17.93
C SER A 123 -18.97 5.86 -18.19
N THR A 124 -19.13 6.73 -19.18
CA THR A 124 -20.38 7.09 -19.83
C THR A 124 -21.12 5.82 -20.25
N THR A 125 -22.04 5.31 -19.44
CA THR A 125 -23.09 4.41 -19.91
C THR A 125 -24.31 5.27 -20.28
N THR A 126 -24.21 5.95 -21.42
CA THR A 126 -25.38 6.41 -22.15
C THR A 126 -26.07 5.18 -22.71
N SER A 127 -26.98 4.59 -21.94
CA SER A 127 -27.95 3.65 -22.51
C SER A 127 -28.98 4.47 -23.28
N SER A 128 -28.70 4.65 -24.58
CA SER A 128 -29.61 5.26 -25.54
C SER A 128 -30.94 4.52 -25.57
N ALA A 129 -32.01 5.30 -25.47
CA ALA A 129 -33.38 4.88 -25.69
C ALA A 129 -33.54 4.22 -27.07
N ALA A 130 -34.32 3.14 -27.10
CA ALA A 130 -34.93 2.57 -28.30
C ALA A 130 -36.39 3.01 -28.36
#